data_AF-A0AAV5ZQ54-F1
#
_entry.id   AF-A0AAV5ZQ54-F1
#
_cell.length_a   1.000
_cell.length_b   1.000
_cell.length_c   1.000
_cell.angle_alpha   90.00
_cell.angle_beta   90.00
_cell.angle_gamma   90.00
#
_symmetry.space_group_name_H-M   'P 1'
#
loop_
_entity.id
_entity.type
_entity.pdbx_description
1 polymer ?
#
loop_
_entity_poly.entity_id
_entity_poly.type
_entity_poly.pdbx_seq_one_letter_code
_entity_poly.pdbx_strand_id
1 'polypeptide(L)'
;LYLFLTRTDLGRTMRAAADNAYGALVIGTDVRRVYAAAFGIGAACVGAAGALVSPILPFQPAGGLSLSVASFNIVIIGGMGSLPGAFLGGLLVSVAESLGAVFLSPSMKELVSFSLLIVILLFRPAGLFGKTVA
;
A
#
# COMPACT_ATOMS: atom_id res chain seq x y z
N LEU A 1 -2.31 -9.14 9.52
CA LEU A 1 -1.00 -8.45 9.36
C LEU A 1 -0.75 -7.39 10.44
N TYR A 2 -1.64 -6.40 10.61
CA TYR A 2 -1.45 -5.31 11.58
C TYR A 2 -1.14 -5.78 13.02
N LEU A 3 -1.91 -6.76 13.53
CA LEU A 3 -1.71 -7.33 14.88
C LEU A 3 -0.37 -8.08 15.01
N PHE A 4 0.04 -8.78 13.95
CA PHE A 4 1.32 -9.47 13.91
C PHE A 4 2.49 -8.47 13.94
N LEU A 5 2.42 -7.40 13.13
CA LEU A 5 3.44 -6.35 13.14
C LEU A 5 3.48 -5.57 14.46
N THR A 6 2.34 -5.41 15.15
CA THR A 6 2.26 -4.58 16.37
C THR A 6 2.61 -5.33 17.65
N ARG A 7 2.26 -6.61 17.76
CA ARG A 7 2.39 -7.41 18.99
C ARG A 7 3.56 -8.39 19.03
N THR A 8 4.20 -8.71 17.90
CA THR A 8 5.31 -9.68 17.88
C THR A 8 6.67 -9.00 17.98
N ASP A 9 7.64 -9.69 18.60
CA ASP A 9 9.03 -9.23 18.69
C ASP A 9 9.67 -9.06 17.30
N LEU A 10 9.29 -9.91 16.35
CA LEU A 10 9.64 -9.77 14.93
C LEU A 10 9.10 -8.47 14.31
N GLY A 11 7.87 -8.06 14.64
CA GLY A 11 7.31 -6.80 14.17
C GLY A 11 7.94 -5.55 14.82
N ARG A 12 8.51 -5.71 16.03
CA ARG A 12 9.28 -4.65 16.70
C ARG A 12 10.66 -4.47 16.07
N THR A 13 11.36 -5.56 15.77
CA THR A 13 12.66 -5.50 15.08
C THR A 13 12.53 -5.02 13.64
N MET A 14 11.46 -5.36 12.93
CA MET A 14 11.15 -4.80 11.61
C MET A 14 10.98 -3.28 11.63
N ARG A 15 10.24 -2.74 12.61
CA ARG A 15 10.07 -1.29 12.75
C ARG A 15 11.38 -0.59 13.14
N ALA A 16 12.15 -1.17 14.04
CA ALA A 16 13.47 -0.63 14.42
C ALA A 16 14.46 -0.62 13.24
N ALA A 17 14.47 -1.68 12.42
CA ALA A 17 15.30 -1.75 11.22
C ALA A 17 14.84 -0.79 10.12
N ALA A 18 13.54 -0.47 10.05
CA ALA A 18 12.99 0.50 9.11
C ALA A 18 13.37 1.95 9.47
N ASP A 19 13.47 2.28 10.76
CA ASP A 19 13.90 3.61 11.20
C ASP A 19 15.42 3.80 11.05
N ASN A 20 16.24 2.81 11.48
CA ASN A 20 17.69 2.88 11.31
C ASN A 20 18.33 1.49 11.18
N ALA A 21 18.57 1.09 9.93
CA ALA A 21 19.22 -0.18 9.61
C ALA A 21 20.64 -0.29 10.19
N TYR A 22 21.40 0.81 10.21
CA TYR A 22 22.74 0.83 10.81
C TYR A 22 22.69 0.70 12.33
N GLY A 23 21.74 1.40 12.97
CA GLY A 23 21.49 1.26 14.41
C GLY A 23 21.11 -0.17 14.80
N ALA A 24 20.25 -0.82 14.01
CA ALA A 24 19.83 -2.20 14.22
C ALA A 24 21.00 -3.22 14.13
N LEU A 25 21.98 -2.99 13.24
CA LEU A 25 23.17 -3.83 13.14
C LEU A 25 24.04 -3.77 14.40
N VAL A 26 24.16 -2.59 15.02
CA VAL A 26 24.99 -2.38 16.23
C VAL A 26 24.42 -3.13 17.45
N ILE A 27 23.10 -3.27 17.53
CA ILE A 27 22.41 -4.03 18.60
C ILE A 27 22.43 -5.56 18.35
N GLY A 28 23.10 -6.01 17.29
CA GLY A 28 23.24 -7.44 16.96
C GLY A 28 22.01 -8.05 16.29
N THR A 29 21.07 -7.24 15.78
CA THR A 29 19.94 -7.79 15.01
C THR A 29 20.34 -8.14 13.58
N ASP A 30 19.97 -9.35 13.15
CA ASP A 30 20.14 -9.82 11.77
C ASP A 30 19.19 -9.07 10.83
N VAL A 31 19.59 -7.89 10.37
CA VAL A 31 18.80 -7.06 9.43
C VAL A 31 18.41 -7.85 8.17
N ARG A 32 19.27 -8.76 7.70
CA ARG A 32 18.99 -9.61 6.54
C ARG A 32 17.80 -10.55 6.77
N ARG A 33 17.70 -11.18 7.95
CA ARG A 33 16.58 -12.07 8.29
C ARG A 33 15.30 -11.29 8.50
N VAL A 34 15.39 -10.11 9.11
CA VAL A 34 14.26 -9.19 9.30
C VAL A 34 13.71 -8.74 7.94
N TYR A 35 14.58 -8.36 7.01
CA TYR A 35 14.20 -7.96 5.66
C TYR A 35 13.60 -9.13 4.87
N ALA A 36 14.22 -10.32 4.94
CA ALA A 36 13.70 -11.51 4.29
C ALA A 36 12.32 -11.91 4.82
N ALA A 37 12.09 -11.82 6.14
CA ALA A 37 10.79 -12.08 6.75
C ALA A 37 9.75 -11.02 6.34
N ALA A 38 10.12 -9.74 6.31
CA ALA A 38 9.22 -8.65 5.89
C ALA A 38 8.82 -8.82 4.42
N PHE A 39 9.80 -9.12 3.55
CA PHE A 39 9.57 -9.40 2.14
C PHE A 39 8.71 -10.66 1.95
N GLY A 40 8.99 -11.74 2.68
CA GLY A 40 8.21 -12.97 2.60
C GLY A 40 6.74 -12.79 3.00
N ILE A 41 6.49 -12.02 4.07
CA ILE A 41 5.12 -11.68 4.49
C ILE A 41 4.42 -10.81 3.43
N GLY A 42 5.12 -9.81 2.88
CA GLY A 42 4.59 -8.96 1.82
C GLY A 42 4.25 -9.75 0.55
N ALA A 43 5.18 -10.60 0.10
CA ALA A 43 5.00 -11.46 -1.07
C ALA A 43 3.83 -12.44 -0.88
N ALA A 44 3.68 -13.03 0.32
CA ALA A 44 2.55 -13.89 0.62
C ALA A 44 1.20 -13.15 0.53
N CYS A 45 1.13 -11.92 1.04
CA CYS A 45 -0.08 -11.10 0.94
C CYS A 45 -0.39 -10.68 -0.50
N VAL A 46 0.62 -10.26 -1.28
CA VAL A 46 0.45 -9.91 -2.70
C VAL A 46 0.03 -11.14 -3.51
N GLY A 47 0.62 -12.30 -3.25
CA GLY A 47 0.25 -13.56 -3.90
C GLY A 47 -1.19 -13.97 -3.61
N ALA A 48 -1.64 -13.86 -2.36
CA ALA A 48 -3.03 -14.12 -1.98
C ALA A 48 -4.01 -13.13 -2.65
N ALA A 49 -3.66 -11.84 -2.69
CA ALA A 49 -4.48 -10.83 -3.36
C ALA A 49 -4.54 -11.04 -4.89
N GLY A 50 -3.41 -11.36 -5.53
CA GLY A 50 -3.36 -11.65 -6.96
C GLY A 50 -4.16 -12.90 -7.34
N ALA A 51 -4.11 -13.94 -6.52
CA ALA A 51 -4.91 -15.16 -6.73
C ALA A 51 -6.42 -14.88 -6.67
N LEU A 52 -6.86 -13.96 -5.79
CA LEU A 52 -8.26 -13.51 -5.72
C LEU A 52 -8.70 -12.70 -6.95
N VAL A 53 -7.79 -11.93 -7.55
CA VAL A 53 -8.08 -11.08 -8.72
C VAL A 53 -8.02 -11.87 -10.04
N SER A 54 -7.22 -12.93 -10.10
CA SER A 54 -7.00 -13.79 -11.27
C SER A 54 -8.28 -14.23 -12.02
N PRO A 55 -9.36 -14.71 -11.35
CA PRO A 55 -10.57 -15.12 -12.05
C PRO A 55 -11.46 -13.96 -12.54
N ILE A 56 -11.19 -12.72 -12.11
CA ILE A 56 -12.06 -11.56 -12.38
C ILE A 56 -11.60 -10.78 -13.62
N LEU A 57 -10.29 -10.76 -13.90
CA LEU A 57 -9.72 -10.00 -15.02
C LEU A 57 -9.31 -10.92 -16.17
N PRO A 58 -9.79 -10.67 -17.42
CA PRO A 58 -9.23 -11.36 -18.58
C PRO A 58 -7.74 -11.02 -18.69
N PHE A 59 -6.91 -12.03 -18.91
CA PHE A 59 -5.45 -11.88 -19.03
C PHE A 59 -5.10 -11.04 -20.27
N GLN A 60 -4.95 -9.73 -20.08
CA GLN A 60 -4.48 -8.78 -21.09
C GLN A 60 -3.06 -8.32 -20.72
N PRO A 61 -2.04 -8.56 -21.57
CA PRO A 61 -0.64 -8.20 -21.28
C PRO A 61 -0.42 -6.72 -20.94
N ALA A 62 -1.28 -5.83 -21.45
CA ALA A 62 -1.20 -4.39 -21.21
C ALA A 62 -1.77 -3.93 -19.85
N GLY A 63 -2.49 -4.79 -19.12
CA GLY A 63 -3.20 -4.42 -17.89
C GLY A 63 -2.31 -4.27 -16.64
N GLY A 64 -1.05 -4.68 -16.68
CA GLY A 64 -0.15 -4.59 -15.52
C GLY A 64 0.26 -3.16 -15.18
N LEU A 65 0.32 -2.28 -16.18
CA LEU A 65 0.76 -0.90 -16.02
C LEU A 65 -0.29 -0.06 -15.27
N SER A 66 -1.56 -0.21 -15.63
CA SER A 66 -2.67 0.47 -14.95
C SER A 66 -2.84 0.01 -13.50
N LEU A 67 -2.66 -1.29 -13.21
CA LEU A 67 -2.66 -1.80 -11.83
C LEU A 67 -1.53 -1.21 -10.98
N SER A 68 -0.33 -1.05 -11.56
CA SER A 68 0.82 -0.48 -10.86
C SER A 68 0.59 0.98 -10.50
N VAL A 69 0.05 1.75 -11.44
CA VAL A 69 -0.31 3.16 -11.22
C VAL A 69 -1.42 3.31 -10.17
N ALA A 70 -2.46 2.48 -10.22
CA ALA A 70 -3.53 2.48 -9.22
C ALA A 70 -3.00 2.12 -7.82
N SER A 71 -2.10 1.14 -7.72
CA SER A 71 -1.47 0.75 -6.46
C SER A 71 -0.63 1.87 -5.87
N PHE A 72 0.13 2.59 -6.71
CA PHE A 72 0.91 3.74 -6.29
C PHE A 72 0.02 4.87 -5.77
N ASN A 73 -1.08 5.17 -6.48
CA ASN A 73 -2.07 6.15 -6.05
C ASN A 73 -2.62 5.84 -4.65
N ILE A 74 -3.05 4.60 -4.44
CA ILE A 74 -3.57 4.11 -3.15
C ILE A 74 -2.57 4.33 -2.00
N VAL A 75 -1.30 4.01 -2.23
CA VAL A 75 -0.25 4.16 -1.21
C VAL A 75 0.01 5.62 -0.86
N ILE A 76 0.02 6.51 -1.86
CA ILE A 76 0.17 7.96 -1.63
C ILE A 76 -0.99 8.51 -0.80
N ILE A 77 -2.23 8.16 -1.18
CA ILE A 77 -3.44 8.61 -0.48
C ILE A 77 -3.46 8.10 0.97
N GLY A 78 -3.06 6.85 1.18
CA GLY A 78 -2.99 6.24 2.52
C GLY A 78 -1.92 6.85 3.42
N GLY A 79 -0.84 7.39 2.85
CA GLY A 79 0.30 7.96 3.56
C GLY A 79 1.46 6.96 3.70
N MET A 80 2.66 7.38 3.31
CA MET A 80 3.86 6.54 3.34
C MET A 80 4.20 6.10 4.77
N GLY A 81 4.48 4.81 4.95
CA GLY A 81 4.85 4.22 6.26
C GLY A 81 3.67 3.90 7.19
N SER A 82 2.42 4.18 6.81
CA SER A 82 1.24 3.85 7.61
C SER A 82 0.46 2.69 7.02
N LEU A 83 0.63 1.50 7.59
CA LEU A 83 -0.13 0.31 7.21
C LEU A 83 -1.67 0.48 7.32
N PRO A 84 -2.25 1.06 8.39
CA PRO A 84 -3.69 1.29 8.45
C PRO A 84 -4.15 2.39 7.48
N GLY A 85 -3.29 3.39 7.22
CA GLY A 85 -3.56 4.43 6.23
C GLY A 85 -3.68 3.87 4.81
N ALA A 86 -2.76 3.00 4.41
CA ALA A 86 -2.80 2.31 3.11
C ALA A 86 -4.07 1.46 2.93
N PHE A 87 -4.51 0.76 3.98
CA PHE A 87 -5.74 -0.04 3.92
C PHE A 87 -7.00 0.82 3.73
N LEU A 88 -7.14 1.90 4.50
CA LEU A 88 -8.26 2.85 4.35
C LEU A 88 -8.20 3.59 3.00
N GLY A 89 -7.00 3.99 2.57
CA GLY A 89 -6.79 4.62 1.27
C GLY A 89 -7.22 3.73 0.11
N GLY A 90 -6.84 2.45 0.15
CA GLY A 90 -7.25 1.47 -0.87
C GLY A 90 -8.75 1.28 -0.92
N LEU A 91 -9.38 1.16 0.25
CA LEU A 91 -10.83 0.98 0.34
C LEU A 91 -11.59 2.21 -0.19
N LEU A 92 -11.17 3.42 0.18
CA LEU A 92 -11.78 4.66 -0.31
C LEU A 92 -11.60 4.84 -1.82
N VAL A 93 -10.37 4.63 -2.33
CA VAL A 93 -10.06 4.79 -3.76
C VAL A 93 -10.82 3.76 -4.58
N SER A 94 -10.81 2.49 -4.19
CA SER A 94 -11.50 1.45 -4.95
C SER A 94 -13.02 1.60 -4.92
N VAL A 95 -13.61 2.05 -3.81
CA VAL A 95 -15.05 2.38 -3.75
C VAL A 95 -15.37 3.59 -4.63
N ALA A 96 -14.55 4.63 -4.59
CA ALA A 96 -14.73 5.81 -5.42
C ALA A 96 -14.58 5.50 -6.92
N GLU A 97 -13.61 4.67 -7.30
CA GLU A 97 -13.43 4.21 -8.67
C GLU A 97 -14.61 3.34 -9.14
N SER A 98 -15.12 2.44 -8.28
CA SER A 98 -16.28 1.61 -8.58
C SER A 98 -17.55 2.44 -8.80
N LEU A 99 -17.76 3.47 -7.98
CA LEU A 99 -18.87 4.40 -8.14
C LEU A 99 -18.69 5.28 -9.40
N GLY A 100 -17.49 5.79 -9.64
CA GLY A 100 -17.16 6.58 -10.83
C GLY A 100 -17.37 5.81 -12.13
N ALA A 101 -17.04 4.52 -12.14
CA ALA A 101 -17.25 3.61 -13.26
C ALA A 101 -18.72 3.41 -13.64
N VAL A 102 -19.64 3.54 -12.67
CA VAL A 102 -21.09 3.37 -12.89
C VAL A 102 -21.71 4.65 -13.45
N PHE A 103 -21.18 5.83 -13.10
CA PHE A 103 -21.72 7.11 -13.54
C PHE A 103 -21.07 7.65 -14.82
N LEU A 104 -19.77 7.41 -15.07
CA LEU A 104 -19.03 7.90 -16.23
C LEU A 104 -18.25 6.75 -16.90
N SER A 105 -18.32 6.69 -18.23
CA SER A 105 -17.79 5.64 -19.11
C SER A 105 -16.41 5.05 -18.73
N PRO A 106 -16.13 3.76 -19.02
CA PRO A 106 -14.94 3.02 -18.55
C PRO A 106 -13.58 3.66 -18.86
N SER A 107 -13.49 4.46 -19.93
CA SER A 107 -12.25 5.17 -20.33
C SER A 107 -11.83 6.28 -19.37
N MET A 108 -12.72 6.73 -18.47
CA MET A 108 -12.44 7.81 -17.52
C MET A 108 -12.11 7.30 -16.09
N LYS A 109 -12.03 5.98 -15.87
CA LYS A 109 -11.68 5.41 -14.56
C LYS A 109 -10.35 5.92 -14.00
N GLU A 110 -9.32 5.95 -14.85
CA GLU A 110 -8.00 6.47 -14.46
C GLU A 110 -8.07 7.97 -14.13
N LEU A 111 -8.85 8.74 -14.89
CA LEU A 111 -9.01 10.18 -14.70
C LEU A 111 -9.72 10.51 -13.37
N VAL A 112 -10.70 9.70 -12.99
CA VAL A 112 -11.35 9.78 -11.67
C VAL A 112 -10.36 9.43 -10.55
N SER A 113 -9.57 8.38 -10.70
CA SER A 113 -8.58 7.97 -9.69
C SER A 113 -7.50 9.04 -9.48
N PHE A 114 -7.00 9.64 -10.56
CA PHE A 114 -6.02 10.75 -10.51
C PHE A 114 -6.60 12.06 -9.98
N SER A 115 -7.82 12.42 -10.37
CA SER A 115 -8.46 13.63 -9.82
C SER A 115 -8.71 13.49 -8.31
N LEU A 116 -9.07 12.29 -7.85
CA LEU A 116 -9.23 12.00 -6.42
C LEU A 116 -7.91 12.12 -5.65
N LEU A 117 -6.79 11.67 -6.24
CA LEU A 117 -5.45 11.88 -5.70
C LEU A 117 -5.16 13.37 -5.52
N ILE A 118 -5.40 14.17 -6.56
CA ILE A 118 -5.13 15.62 -6.55
C ILE A 118 -5.97 16.29 -5.47
N VAL A 119 -7.26 15.97 -5.38
CA VAL A 119 -8.17 16.52 -4.36
C VAL A 119 -7.71 16.14 -2.96
N ILE A 120 -7.33 14.87 -2.72
CA ILE A 120 -6.90 14.42 -1.39
C ILE A 120 -5.57 15.04 -1.00
N LEU A 121 -4.61 15.15 -1.91
CA LEU A 121 -3.34 15.85 -1.61
C LEU A 121 -3.55 17.33 -1.34
N LEU A 122 -4.50 17.98 -2.03
CA LEU A 122 -4.84 19.38 -1.80
C LEU A 122 -5.38 19.60 -0.38
N PHE A 123 -6.26 18.71 0.10
CA PHE A 123 -6.83 18.81 1.44
C PHE A 123 -5.93 18.24 2.55
N ARG A 124 -5.06 17.27 2.24
CA ARG A 124 -4.20 16.62 3.24
C ARG A 124 -2.90 16.07 2.61
N PRO A 125 -1.84 16.89 2.49
CA PRO A 125 -0.63 16.56 1.73
C PRO A 125 0.22 15.41 2.30
N ALA A 126 -0.02 15.00 3.55
CA ALA A 126 0.64 13.84 4.18
C ALA A 126 -0.14 12.51 4.02
N GLY A 127 -1.30 12.52 3.35
CA GLY A 127 -2.22 11.37 3.30
C GLY A 127 -3.09 11.24 4.56
N LEU A 128 -4.03 10.28 4.56
CA LEU A 128 -5.07 10.15 5.59
C LEU A 128 -4.50 9.93 7.02
N PHE A 129 -3.38 9.22 7.12
CA PHE A 129 -2.72 8.87 8.39
C PHE A 129 -1.19 8.91 8.30
N GLY A 130 -0.61 9.70 7.38
CA GLY A 130 0.83 9.89 7.33
C GLY A 130 1.31 10.52 8.64
N LYS A 131 2.16 9.80 9.38
CA LYS A 131 2.80 10.36 10.57
C LYS A 131 3.76 11.43 10.06
N THR A 132 3.51 12.68 10.42
CA THR A 132 4.53 13.74 10.35
C THR A 132 5.74 13.22 11.10
N VAL A 133 6.81 12.92 10.37
CA VAL A 133 8.11 12.71 10.98
C VAL A 133 8.49 14.06 11.56
N ALA A 134 8.34 14.19 12.88
CA ALA A 134 8.79 15.31 13.68
C ALA A 134 10.05 14.87 14.43
#